data_AF-A0A8T0ZBS3-F1
#
_entry.id   AF-A0A8T0ZBS3-F1
#
_cell.length_a   1.000
_cell.length_b   1.000
_cell.length_c   1.000
_cell.angle_alpha   90.00
_cell.angle_beta   90.00
_cell.angle_gamma   90.00
#
_symmetry.space_group_name_H-M   'P 1'
#
loop_
_entity.id
_entity.type
_entity.pdbx_description
1 polymer ?
#
loop_
_entity_poly.entity_id
_entity_poly.type
_entity_poly.pdbx_seq_one_letter_code
_entity_poly.pdbx_strand_id
1 'polypeptide(L)'
;MRVSAQRLCTGPGADVAMPGIATINKKRAEPVGAGRPTGSAVTRVYNGHATLKTASPSERDSHCNKKQDDKPNLVIMKIRSKRENSLRALVDSGASNNFVRQQSLPRLNFEDVDTPRSVLEVRLATGATVRIEKRVVRVRFSYKHRVFVKNLIVSDLDDKFDYVLGMP
;
A
#
# COMPACT_ATOMS: atom_id res chain seq x y z
N MET A 1 -10.60 -1.19 14.63
CA MET A 1 -10.20 -1.36 16.04
C MET A 1 -8.91 -0.58 16.26
N ARG A 2 -8.85 0.26 17.30
CA ARG A 2 -7.75 1.21 17.57
C ARG A 2 -6.46 0.48 17.93
N VAL A 3 -5.32 0.98 17.44
CA VAL A 3 -3.98 0.54 17.87
C VAL A 3 -3.48 1.52 18.94
N SER A 4 -3.13 1.00 20.11
CA SER A 4 -2.37 1.71 21.15
C SER A 4 -1.12 0.88 21.41
N ALA A 5 0.04 1.51 21.30
CA ALA A 5 1.32 0.91 21.66
C ALA A 5 1.63 1.27 23.11
N GLN A 6 1.79 0.27 23.98
CA GLN A 6 2.41 0.44 25.28
C GLN A 6 3.67 -0.42 25.33
N ARG A 7 4.80 0.21 25.64
CA ARG A 7 6.08 -0.44 25.95
C ARG A 7 6.24 -0.37 27.47
N LEU A 8 6.58 -1.48 28.10
CA LEU A 8 6.78 -1.59 29.55
C LEU A 8 8.27 -1.81 29.89
N CYS A 9 8.60 -1.44 31.15
CA CYS A 9 9.80 -1.71 31.97
C CYS A 9 10.90 -0.62 31.94
N THR A 10 11.53 -0.12 33.02
CA THR A 10 11.51 -0.30 34.50
C THR A 10 12.35 0.85 35.16
N GLY A 11 12.15 1.19 36.46
CA GLY A 11 12.64 2.41 37.20
C GLY A 11 14.15 2.50 37.59
N PRO A 12 14.60 3.39 38.54
CA PRO A 12 13.98 3.71 39.84
C PRO A 12 13.97 5.19 40.35
N GLY A 13 13.06 5.48 41.29
CA GLY A 13 13.26 6.30 42.51
C GLY A 13 13.30 7.83 42.45
N ALA A 14 12.21 8.50 42.86
CA ALA A 14 12.18 9.63 43.82
C ALA A 14 10.74 10.19 43.95
N ASP A 15 10.21 10.20 45.17
CA ASP A 15 8.91 10.76 45.56
C ASP A 15 8.86 12.28 45.38
N VAL A 16 7.92 12.78 44.56
CA VAL A 16 7.31 14.10 44.74
C VAL A 16 5.85 14.03 44.29
N ALA A 17 4.93 14.27 45.23
CA ALA A 17 3.50 14.34 44.99
C ALA A 17 3.13 15.62 44.23
N MET A 18 2.39 15.49 43.12
CA MET A 18 1.74 16.60 42.41
C MET A 18 0.30 16.24 42.03
N PRO A 19 -0.67 17.18 42.11
CA PRO A 19 -2.09 16.88 42.13
C PRO A 19 -2.66 16.54 40.74
N GLY A 20 -3.69 15.69 40.76
CA GLY A 20 -4.25 15.01 39.59
C GLY A 20 -4.76 15.92 38.47
N ILE A 21 -4.36 15.59 37.24
CA ILE A 21 -5.04 16.02 36.01
C ILE A 21 -5.73 14.78 35.44
N ALA A 22 -7.04 14.70 35.65
CA ALA A 22 -7.88 13.72 34.99
C ALA A 22 -7.85 13.95 33.47
N THR A 23 -7.24 13.03 32.74
CA THR A 23 -7.17 13.10 31.27
C THR A 23 -8.53 12.69 30.69
N ILE A 24 -9.36 13.68 30.35
CA ILE A 24 -10.63 13.47 29.69
C ILE A 24 -10.35 13.06 28.23
N ASN A 25 -10.28 11.77 27.96
CA ASN A 25 -10.23 11.25 26.59
C ASN A 25 -11.60 11.41 25.90
N LYS A 26 -11.98 12.64 25.51
CA LYS A 26 -13.18 12.85 24.65
C LYS A 26 -12.86 12.44 23.21
N LYS A 27 -12.97 11.15 22.92
CA LYS A 27 -13.13 10.68 21.55
C LYS A 27 -14.55 11.03 21.07
N ARG A 28 -14.68 11.61 19.88
CA ARG A 28 -16.00 11.73 19.22
C ARG A 28 -16.62 10.34 19.00
N ALA A 29 -17.91 10.23 19.30
CA ALA A 29 -18.67 8.99 19.20
C ALA A 29 -19.00 8.61 17.75
N GLU A 30 -19.00 9.57 16.82
CA GLU A 30 -19.49 9.37 15.44
C GLU A 30 -18.37 9.45 14.37
N PRO A 31 -18.53 8.73 13.23
CA PRO A 31 -17.64 8.87 12.09
C PRO A 31 -17.71 10.27 11.49
N VAL A 32 -16.58 10.80 11.04
CA VAL A 32 -16.56 12.02 10.23
C VAL A 32 -16.93 11.63 8.81
N GLY A 33 -18.23 11.66 8.50
CA GLY A 33 -18.69 11.49 7.12
C GLY A 33 -18.13 12.63 6.27
N ALA A 34 -17.50 12.32 5.13
CA ALA A 34 -17.38 13.30 4.07
C ALA A 34 -18.81 13.61 3.63
N GLY A 35 -19.31 14.81 3.97
CA GLY A 35 -20.66 15.22 3.60
C GLY A 35 -20.89 15.09 2.09
N ARG A 36 -22.17 14.98 1.70
CA ARG A 36 -22.58 15.09 0.29
C ARG A 36 -21.93 16.32 -0.34
N PRO A 37 -21.39 16.25 -1.57
CA PRO A 37 -20.93 17.44 -2.26
C PRO A 37 -22.16 18.31 -2.57
N THR A 38 -22.36 19.37 -1.78
CA THR A 38 -23.41 20.36 -2.03
C THR A 38 -22.90 21.30 -3.11
N GLY A 39 -23.03 20.89 -4.37
CA GLY A 39 -22.84 21.80 -5.50
C GLY A 39 -23.99 22.79 -5.58
N SER A 40 -23.82 24.00 -5.05
CA SER A 40 -24.45 25.22 -5.58
C SER A 40 -23.87 26.51 -4.97
N ALA A 41 -23.58 27.46 -5.85
CA ALA A 41 -23.14 28.85 -5.63
C ALA A 41 -21.68 29.07 -5.19
N VAL A 42 -20.80 29.20 -6.20
CA VAL A 42 -19.44 29.71 -6.05
C VAL A 42 -19.50 31.25 -5.92
N THR A 43 -19.29 31.78 -4.72
CA THR A 43 -18.90 33.19 -4.58
C THR A 43 -17.43 33.30 -4.94
N ARG A 44 -17.13 33.95 -6.06
CA ARG A 44 -15.79 34.07 -6.62
C ARG A 44 -14.96 35.04 -5.77
N VAL A 45 -14.16 34.52 -4.84
CA VAL A 45 -13.09 35.30 -4.19
C VAL A 45 -11.86 35.26 -5.10
N TYR A 46 -11.51 36.41 -5.66
CA TYR A 46 -10.33 36.58 -6.50
C TYR A 46 -9.08 36.71 -5.61
N ASN A 47 -8.34 35.61 -5.47
CA ASN A 47 -6.97 35.66 -4.96
C ASN A 47 -6.02 35.55 -6.15
N GLY A 48 -5.03 36.45 -6.18
CA GLY A 48 -4.20 36.78 -7.33
C GLY A 48 -3.53 35.62 -8.07
N HIS A 49 -3.18 35.97 -9.31
CA HIS A 49 -2.67 35.14 -10.39
C HIS A 49 -1.42 34.32 -10.01
N ALA A 50 -1.56 33.01 -9.86
CA ALA A 50 -0.46 32.06 -10.03
C ALA A 50 -0.78 31.18 -11.25
N THR A 51 -0.16 31.51 -12.38
CA THR A 51 -0.33 30.74 -13.63
C THR A 51 0.43 29.42 -13.50
N LEU A 52 -0.24 28.37 -13.00
CA LEU A 52 0.26 27.00 -13.15
C LEU A 52 0.01 26.58 -14.60
N LYS A 53 1.09 26.49 -15.40
CA LYS A 53 1.05 25.75 -16.67
C LYS A 53 0.80 24.28 -16.36
N THR A 54 -0.47 23.92 -16.20
CA THR A 54 -0.90 22.53 -16.16
C THR A 54 -0.87 22.04 -17.60
N ALA A 55 0.12 21.21 -17.93
CA ALA A 55 0.00 20.37 -19.11
C ALA A 55 -1.28 19.54 -18.92
N SER A 56 -2.18 19.54 -19.91
CA SER A 56 -3.34 18.67 -19.89
C SER A 56 -2.86 17.23 -19.65
N PRO A 57 -3.51 16.46 -18.76
CA PRO A 57 -3.26 15.05 -18.68
C PRO A 57 -3.44 14.47 -20.08
N SER A 58 -2.41 13.81 -20.64
CA SER A 58 -2.62 13.05 -21.87
C SER A 58 -3.68 12.00 -21.55
N GLU A 59 -4.87 12.12 -22.14
CA GLU A 59 -5.90 11.08 -22.09
C GLU A 59 -5.30 9.83 -22.73
N ARG A 60 -4.67 8.98 -21.91
CA ARG A 60 -4.36 7.62 -22.32
C ARG A 60 -5.61 6.84 -22.03
N ASP A 61 -6.32 6.46 -23.08
CA ASP A 61 -7.47 5.54 -23.11
C ASP A 61 -7.60 4.66 -21.86
N SER A 62 -8.22 5.20 -20.82
CA SER A 62 -8.87 4.38 -19.82
C SER A 62 -10.31 4.30 -20.27
N HIS A 63 -10.61 3.31 -21.09
CA HIS A 63 -11.98 2.92 -21.36
C HIS A 63 -12.60 2.39 -20.07
N CYS A 64 -13.12 3.31 -19.26
CA CYS A 64 -14.04 2.98 -18.17
C CYS A 64 -15.35 2.53 -18.82
N ASN A 65 -15.46 1.23 -19.12
CA ASN A 65 -16.69 0.65 -19.61
C ASN A 65 -17.77 0.85 -18.54
N LYS A 66 -18.76 1.71 -18.83
CA LYS A 66 -19.88 2.08 -17.94
C LYS A 66 -20.89 0.96 -17.68
N LYS A 67 -20.56 -0.28 -18.02
CA LYS A 67 -21.35 -1.48 -17.66
C LYS A 67 -20.40 -2.47 -17.01
N GLN A 68 -20.14 -2.27 -15.73
CA GLN A 68 -19.63 -3.35 -14.90
C GLN A 68 -20.85 -3.98 -14.22
N ASP A 69 -20.90 -5.31 -14.18
CA ASP A 69 -21.61 -6.02 -13.12
C ASP A 69 -21.22 -5.38 -11.77
N ASP A 70 -22.13 -5.30 -10.81
CA ASP A 70 -21.88 -4.76 -9.46
C ASP A 70 -20.78 -5.51 -8.65
N LYS A 71 -20.06 -6.43 -9.30
CA LYS A 71 -18.95 -7.18 -8.72
C LYS A 71 -17.66 -6.34 -8.78
N PRO A 72 -17.01 -6.08 -7.64
CA PRO A 72 -15.74 -5.36 -7.63
C PRO A 72 -14.68 -6.14 -8.39
N ASN A 73 -14.07 -5.50 -9.38
CA ASN A 73 -12.96 -6.06 -10.15
C ASN A 73 -11.62 -5.72 -9.50
N LEU A 74 -10.74 -6.71 -9.39
CA LEU A 74 -9.36 -6.50 -8.96
C LEU A 74 -8.56 -5.84 -10.08
N VAL A 75 -7.67 -4.91 -9.72
CA VAL A 75 -6.76 -4.27 -10.68
C VAL A 75 -5.56 -5.20 -10.90
N ILE A 76 -5.52 -5.82 -12.08
CA ILE A 76 -4.50 -6.82 -12.42
C ILE A 76 -3.69 -6.31 -13.61
N MET A 77 -2.37 -6.22 -13.44
CA MET A 77 -1.42 -5.89 -14.49
C MET A 77 -0.76 -7.15 -15.03
N LYS A 78 -0.76 -7.32 -16.36
CA LYS A 78 0.08 -8.31 -17.03
C LYS A 78 1.47 -7.71 -17.26
N ILE A 79 2.47 -8.24 -16.59
CA ILE A 79 3.86 -7.80 -16.70
C ILE A 79 4.73 -8.92 -17.29
N ARG A 80 5.93 -8.57 -17.75
CA ARG A 80 6.88 -9.52 -18.34
C ARG A 80 8.22 -9.46 -17.60
N SER A 81 8.88 -10.59 -17.46
CA SER A 81 10.29 -10.67 -17.10
C SER A 81 11.12 -11.00 -18.35
N LYS A 82 12.45 -11.07 -18.22
CA LYS A 82 13.30 -11.56 -19.33
C LYS A 82 13.00 -13.01 -19.72
N ARG A 83 12.55 -13.84 -18.76
CA ARG A 83 12.37 -15.29 -18.91
C ARG A 83 10.89 -15.69 -19.03
N GLU A 84 9.96 -14.79 -18.73
CA GLU A 84 8.54 -15.07 -18.68
C GLU A 84 7.73 -13.91 -19.28
N ASN A 85 6.84 -14.22 -20.22
CA ASN A 85 6.14 -13.21 -21.01
C ASN A 85 4.73 -12.90 -20.48
N SER A 86 4.26 -13.62 -19.46
CA SER A 86 2.93 -13.42 -18.88
C SER A 86 2.92 -13.69 -17.38
N LEU A 87 3.30 -12.68 -16.60
CA LEU A 87 3.17 -12.67 -15.14
C LEU A 87 1.99 -11.79 -14.73
N ARG A 88 1.30 -12.15 -13.65
CA ARG A 88 0.15 -11.41 -13.12
C ARG A 88 0.52 -10.68 -11.84
N ALA A 89 0.39 -9.35 -11.87
CA ALA A 89 0.58 -8.51 -10.70
C ALA A 89 -0.76 -7.95 -10.22
N LEU A 90 -1.09 -8.15 -8.95
CA LEU A 90 -2.16 -7.44 -8.27
C LEU A 90 -1.65 -6.04 -7.89
N VAL A 91 -2.39 -4.99 -8.23
CA VAL A 91 -2.15 -3.64 -7.73
C VAL A 91 -3.00 -3.46 -6.49
N ASP A 92 -2.36 -3.34 -5.32
CA ASP A 92 -3.03 -3.30 -4.04
C ASP A 92 -2.54 -2.12 -3.21
N SER A 93 -3.31 -1.02 -3.23
CA SER A 93 -2.99 0.15 -2.41
C SER A 93 -3.11 -0.09 -0.90
N GLY A 94 -3.72 -1.20 -0.47
CA GLY A 94 -3.80 -1.61 0.94
C GLY A 94 -2.58 -2.38 1.42
N ALA A 95 -1.73 -2.89 0.51
CA ALA A 95 -0.49 -3.56 0.86
C ALA A 95 0.62 -2.54 1.15
N SER A 96 1.27 -2.64 2.30
CA SER A 96 2.35 -1.72 2.72
C SER A 96 3.71 -2.03 2.08
N ASN A 97 3.82 -3.11 1.32
CA ASN A 97 5.07 -3.58 0.71
C ASN A 97 4.76 -4.22 -0.64
N ASN A 98 5.79 -4.38 -1.47
CA ASN A 98 5.71 -5.20 -2.67
C ASN A 98 6.09 -6.64 -2.33
N PHE A 99 5.31 -7.59 -2.83
CA PHE A 99 5.55 -9.01 -2.63
C PHE A 99 5.72 -9.75 -3.96
N VAL A 100 6.54 -10.79 -3.95
CA VAL A 100 6.67 -11.74 -5.05
C VAL A 100 6.44 -13.15 -4.55
N ARG A 101 5.74 -13.94 -5.36
CA ARG A 101 5.47 -15.34 -5.05
C ARG A 101 6.76 -16.15 -5.12
N GLN A 102 7.04 -16.92 -4.07
CA GLN A 102 8.25 -17.75 -3.99
C GLN A 102 8.37 -18.71 -5.18
N GLN A 103 7.29 -19.39 -5.54
CA GLN A 103 7.25 -20.36 -6.64
C GLN A 103 7.43 -19.68 -8.01
N SER A 104 7.22 -18.37 -8.11
CA SER A 104 7.44 -17.63 -9.34
C SER A 104 8.91 -17.24 -9.53
N LEU A 105 9.75 -17.20 -8.46
CA LEU A 105 11.15 -16.76 -8.53
C LEU A 105 11.99 -17.45 -9.62
N PRO A 106 11.92 -18.78 -9.85
CA PRO A 106 12.71 -19.44 -10.90
C PRO A 106 12.43 -18.89 -12.31
N ARG A 107 11.24 -18.31 -12.53
CA ARG A 107 10.78 -17.71 -13.80
C ARG A 107 11.24 -16.26 -13.95
N LEU A 108 11.91 -15.70 -12.95
CA LEU A 108 12.30 -14.28 -12.90
C LEU A 108 13.80 -14.12 -13.05
N ASN A 109 14.20 -12.93 -13.50
CA ASN A 109 15.57 -12.47 -13.36
C ASN A 109 15.65 -11.58 -12.12
N PHE A 110 16.23 -12.09 -11.05
CA PHE A 110 16.30 -11.43 -9.76
C PHE A 110 17.70 -11.52 -9.15
N GLU A 111 17.96 -10.60 -8.22
CA GLU A 111 19.14 -10.59 -7.38
C GLU A 111 18.67 -10.58 -5.92
N ASP A 112 19.28 -11.39 -5.06
CA ASP A 112 19.04 -11.28 -3.61
C ASP A 112 19.63 -9.96 -3.11
N VAL A 113 18.84 -9.22 -2.33
CA VAL A 113 19.26 -7.98 -1.69
C VAL A 113 19.74 -8.32 -0.29
N ASP A 114 20.98 -7.98 0.01
CA ASP A 114 21.50 -8.15 1.36
C ASP A 114 20.72 -7.23 2.31
N THR A 115 20.00 -7.84 3.23
CA THR A 115 19.23 -7.14 4.25
C THR A 115 19.43 -7.84 5.58
N PRO A 116 19.50 -7.09 6.70
CA PRO A 116 19.62 -7.70 8.02
C PRO A 116 18.50 -8.71 8.24
N ARG A 117 18.89 -9.91 8.71
CA ARG A 117 17.93 -10.96 9.05
C ARG A 117 16.94 -10.41 10.05
N SER A 118 15.68 -10.41 9.67
CA SER A 118 14.56 -9.91 10.46
C SER A 118 13.33 -10.73 10.15
N VAL A 119 12.44 -10.82 11.13
CA VAL A 119 11.12 -11.43 10.93
C VAL A 119 10.15 -10.34 10.53
N LEU A 120 9.43 -10.55 9.42
CA LEU A 120 8.34 -9.71 8.99
C LEU A 120 7.02 -10.34 9.44
N GLU A 121 6.17 -9.53 10.07
CA GLU A 121 4.82 -9.90 10.43
C GLU A 121 3.84 -9.34 9.39
N VAL A 122 3.15 -10.22 8.68
CA VAL A 122 2.24 -9.87 7.58
C VAL A 122 0.82 -10.25 7.98
N ARG A 123 -0.09 -9.27 7.95
CA ARG A 123 -1.52 -9.53 8.11
C ARG A 123 -2.15 -9.77 6.74
N LEU A 124 -2.59 -11.00 6.51
CA LEU A 124 -3.22 -11.42 5.26
C LEU A 124 -4.64 -10.86 5.15
N ALA A 125 -5.20 -10.88 3.93
CA ALA A 125 -6.59 -10.49 3.66
C ALA A 125 -7.61 -11.34 4.43
N THR A 126 -7.25 -12.57 4.79
CA THR A 126 -8.04 -13.46 5.67
C THR A 126 -8.10 -12.95 7.12
N GLY A 127 -7.32 -11.94 7.46
CA GLY A 127 -7.15 -11.42 8.81
C GLY A 127 -6.10 -12.16 9.63
N ALA A 128 -5.61 -13.31 9.15
CA ALA A 128 -4.53 -14.06 9.78
C ALA A 128 -3.21 -13.28 9.76
N THR A 129 -2.42 -13.45 10.80
CA THR A 129 -1.08 -12.86 10.89
C THR A 129 -0.04 -13.95 10.75
N VAL A 130 0.86 -13.80 9.78
CA VAL A 130 1.96 -14.73 9.53
C VAL A 130 3.29 -14.06 9.80
N ARG A 131 4.22 -14.82 10.40
CA ARG A 131 5.60 -14.38 10.61
C ARG A 131 6.48 -15.09 9.61
N ILE A 132 7.16 -14.32 8.77
CA ILE A 132 8.05 -14.84 7.73
C ILE A 132 9.44 -14.26 7.92
N GLU A 133 10.48 -15.05 7.66
CA GLU A 133 11.82 -14.50 7.53
C GLU A 133 11.85 -13.56 6.33
N LYS A 134 12.32 -12.33 6.56
CA LYS A 134 12.36 -11.33 5.52
C LYS A 134 13.46 -11.67 4.53
N ARG A 135 13.06 -12.09 3.33
CA ARG A 135 13.92 -12.18 2.14
C ARG A 135 13.50 -11.13 1.13
N VAL A 136 14.43 -10.29 0.71
CA VAL A 136 14.20 -9.24 -0.29
C VAL A 136 14.94 -9.58 -1.56
N VAL A 137 14.25 -9.51 -2.69
CA VAL A 137 14.83 -9.68 -4.02
C VAL A 137 14.62 -8.43 -4.86
N ARG A 138 15.62 -8.07 -5.66
CA ARG A 138 15.52 -7.01 -6.67
C ARG A 138 15.15 -7.65 -8.00
N VAL A 139 13.98 -7.32 -8.52
CA VAL A 139 13.45 -7.91 -9.75
C VAL A 139 13.33 -6.85 -10.83
N ARG A 140 13.71 -7.22 -12.05
CA ARG A 140 13.50 -6.41 -13.25
C ARG A 140 12.34 -6.99 -14.06
N PHE A 141 11.32 -6.18 -14.29
CA PHE A 141 10.17 -6.54 -15.13
C PHE A 141 9.79 -5.39 -16.06
N SER A 142 9.01 -5.67 -17.10
CA SER A 142 8.49 -4.67 -18.01
C SER A 142 6.96 -4.68 -18.04
N TYR A 143 6.42 -3.51 -18.31
CA TYR A 143 5.01 -3.31 -18.60
C TYR A 143 4.90 -2.38 -19.80
N LYS A 144 4.23 -2.85 -20.86
CA LYS A 144 4.27 -2.20 -22.19
C LYS A 144 5.73 -1.99 -22.62
N HIS A 145 6.11 -0.77 -22.99
CA HIS A 145 7.47 -0.41 -23.43
C HIS A 145 8.37 0.12 -22.31
N ARG A 146 7.94 0.00 -21.05
CA ARG A 146 8.68 0.53 -19.89
C ARG A 146 9.23 -0.60 -19.04
N VAL A 147 10.42 -0.39 -18.53
CA VAL A 147 11.14 -1.34 -17.67
C VAL A 147 11.20 -0.77 -16.27
N PHE A 148 10.93 -1.61 -15.28
CA PHE A 148 10.90 -1.28 -13.87
C PHE A 148 11.84 -2.21 -13.11
N VAL A 149 12.49 -1.65 -12.10
CA VAL A 149 13.28 -2.39 -11.12
C VAL A 149 12.68 -2.12 -9.76
N LYS A 150 12.32 -3.18 -9.03
CA LYS A 150 11.69 -3.07 -7.71
C LYS A 150 12.29 -4.08 -6.75
N ASN A 151 12.39 -3.68 -5.49
CA ASN A 151 12.65 -4.60 -4.39
C ASN A 151 11.32 -5.20 -3.94
N LEU A 152 11.27 -6.52 -3.82
CA LEU A 152 10.09 -7.27 -3.43
C LEU A 152 10.44 -8.23 -2.30
N ILE A 153 9.51 -8.39 -1.37
CA ILE A 153 9.61 -9.37 -0.30
C ILE A 153 9.10 -10.71 -0.84
N VAL A 154 9.89 -11.76 -0.65
CA VAL A 154 9.49 -13.10 -1.05
C VAL A 154 8.46 -13.62 -0.06
N SER A 155 7.32 -14.09 -0.57
CA SER A 155 6.24 -14.66 0.24
C SER A 155 5.53 -15.78 -0.51
N ASP A 156 4.80 -16.61 0.22
CA ASP A 156 3.95 -17.67 -0.35
C ASP A 156 2.58 -17.10 -0.70
N LEU A 157 2.50 -16.45 -1.87
CA LEU A 157 1.25 -15.89 -2.39
C LEU A 157 0.37 -17.00 -2.99
N ASP A 158 -0.93 -16.71 -3.08
CA ASP A 158 -1.86 -17.54 -3.84
C ASP A 158 -1.38 -17.78 -5.28
N ASP A 159 -1.88 -18.85 -5.91
CA ASP A 159 -1.51 -19.23 -7.28
C ASP A 159 -2.10 -18.30 -8.35
N LYS A 160 -2.93 -17.33 -7.95
CA LYS A 160 -3.58 -16.37 -8.84
C LYS A 160 -2.62 -15.25 -9.23
N PHE A 161 -1.69 -14.86 -8.36
CA PHE A 161 -0.79 -13.74 -8.59
C PHE A 161 0.69 -14.10 -8.41
N ASP A 162 1.52 -13.62 -9.33
CA ASP A 162 2.97 -13.71 -9.21
C ASP A 162 3.53 -12.56 -8.36
N TYR A 163 2.86 -11.40 -8.35
CA TYR A 163 3.26 -10.19 -7.64
C TYR A 163 2.08 -9.52 -6.94
N VAL A 164 2.37 -8.88 -5.82
CA VAL A 164 1.52 -7.82 -5.23
C VAL A 164 2.33 -6.53 -5.23
N LEU A 165 1.83 -5.51 -5.92
CA LEU A 165 2.42 -4.18 -5.99
C LEU A 165 1.69 -3.26 -5.02
N GLY A 166 2.35 -2.99 -3.90
CA GLY A 166 1.83 -2.19 -2.79
C GLY A 166 2.30 -0.73 -2.79
N MET A 167 2.08 -0.08 -1.66
CA MET A 167 2.48 1.29 -1.34
C MET A 167 3.58 1.27 -0.25
N PRO A 168 4.85 0.97 -0.62
CA PRO A 168 5.98 1.03 0.29
C PRO A 168 6.36 2.46 0.70
#